data_AF-A0A068RU46-F1
#
_entry.id   AF-A0A068RU46-F1
#
_cell.length_a   1.000
_cell.length_b   1.000
_cell.length_c   1.000
_cell.angle_alpha   90.00
_cell.angle_beta   90.00
_cell.angle_gamma   90.00
#
_symmetry.space_group_name_H-M   'P 1'
#
loop_
_entity.id
_entity.type
_entity.pdbx_description
1 polymer ?
#
loop_
_entity_poly.entity_id
_entity_poly.type
_entity_poly.pdbx_seq_one_letter_code
_entity_poly.pdbx_strand_id
1 'polypeptide(L)'
;MSQETSFPIPYMIPDLIDDTKTEDVKILAEQTMIHAGKQRRRRTRTRGFDPNHIPRPVNCFMLYRIEMQKYIRKHCPYANHREISKIVAKWWHQETEEIKNEFRSAADKVKMEHRNK
;
A
#
# COMPACT_ATOMS: atom_id res chain seq x y z
N MET A 1 -8.79 11.38 -16.36
CA MET A 1 -8.93 12.14 -15.10
C MET A 1 -8.72 11.17 -13.95
N SER A 2 -7.46 10.92 -13.60
CA SER A 2 -7.12 10.07 -12.46
C SER A 2 -7.52 10.83 -11.20
N GLN A 3 -8.41 10.23 -10.40
CA GLN A 3 -8.80 10.81 -9.12
C GLN A 3 -7.59 10.73 -8.18
N GLU A 4 -6.82 11.81 -8.14
CA GLU A 4 -5.89 12.08 -7.03
C GLU A 4 -6.77 12.29 -5.79
N THR A 5 -6.98 11.20 -5.06
CA THR A 5 -7.59 11.25 -3.73
C THR A 5 -6.63 12.01 -2.83
N SER A 6 -6.86 13.33 -2.73
CA SER A 6 -6.26 14.22 -1.74
C SER A 6 -6.73 13.81 -0.35
N PHE A 7 -6.04 12.82 0.23
CA PHE A 7 -6.02 12.62 1.67
C PHE A 7 -4.71 13.26 2.15
N PRO A 8 -4.74 14.42 2.83
CA PRO A 8 -3.53 15.03 3.35
C PRO A 8 -3.17 14.30 4.64
N ILE A 9 -2.54 13.13 4.51
CA ILE A 9 -1.71 12.66 5.62
C ILE A 9 -0.38 13.39 5.45
N PRO A 10 0.09 14.12 6.49
CA PRO A 10 1.31 14.90 6.43
C PRO A 10 2.47 14.06 5.88
N TYR A 11 3.24 14.71 5.02
CA TYR A 11 4.44 14.24 4.34
C TYR A 11 5.58 13.88 5.32
N MET A 12 5.42 12.82 6.12
CA MET A 12 6.43 12.33 7.08
C MET A 12 6.71 10.84 6.85
N ILE A 13 7.03 10.48 5.61
CA ILE A 13 7.69 9.19 5.28
C ILE A 13 8.76 9.28 4.17
N PRO A 14 9.16 10.47 3.64
CA PRO A 14 10.35 10.50 2.79
C PRO A 14 11.67 10.22 3.54
N ASP A 15 11.76 10.60 4.82
CA ASP A 15 13.04 10.58 5.56
C ASP A 15 13.25 9.34 6.45
N LEU A 16 12.29 8.41 6.48
CA LEU A 16 12.36 7.16 7.24
C LEU A 16 12.33 5.92 6.33
N ILE A 17 12.88 6.04 5.12
CA ILE A 17 13.25 4.88 4.34
C ILE A 17 14.64 4.49 4.82
N ASP A 18 14.68 3.75 5.93
CA ASP A 18 15.93 3.18 6.42
C ASP A 18 16.61 2.39 5.30
N ASP A 19 17.94 2.32 5.32
CA ASP A 19 18.73 1.54 4.36
C ASP A 19 18.19 0.10 4.23
N THR A 20 17.66 -0.45 5.32
CA THR A 20 17.02 -1.77 5.37
C THR A 20 15.79 -1.88 4.45
N LYS A 21 14.94 -0.85 4.40
CA LYS A 21 13.76 -0.81 3.53
C LYS A 21 14.18 -0.67 2.07
N THR A 22 15.22 0.12 1.79
CA THR A 22 15.79 0.24 0.45
C THR A 22 16.37 -1.08 -0.06
N GLU A 23 17.08 -1.83 0.79
CA GLU A 23 17.57 -3.16 0.43
C GLU A 23 16.44 -4.16 0.19
N ASP A 24 15.39 -4.17 1.01
CA ASP A 24 14.21 -5.02 0.76
C ASP A 24 13.59 -4.74 -0.63
N VAL A 25 13.55 -3.46 -1.07
CA VAL A 25 13.07 -3.09 -2.41
C VAL A 25 14.03 -3.57 -3.51
N LYS A 26 15.35 -3.45 -3.32
CA LYS A 26 16.34 -3.95 -4.29
C LYS A 26 16.26 -5.47 -4.44
N ILE A 27 16.16 -6.20 -3.32
CA ILE A 27 15.96 -7.65 -3.30
C ILE A 27 14.68 -8.02 -4.05
N LEU A 28 13.60 -7.27 -3.84
CA LEU A 28 12.36 -7.47 -4.59
C LEU A 28 12.56 -7.22 -6.09
N ALA A 29 13.27 -6.16 -6.47
CA ALA A 29 13.60 -5.84 -7.86
C ALA A 29 14.28 -7.04 -8.53
N GLU A 30 15.34 -7.56 -7.92
CA GLU A 30 16.12 -8.68 -8.41
C GLU A 30 15.27 -9.96 -8.52
N GLN A 31 14.51 -10.29 -7.47
CA GLN A 31 13.62 -11.45 -7.46
C GLN A 31 12.53 -11.35 -8.54
N THR A 32 11.98 -10.15 -8.78
CA THR A 32 10.94 -9.96 -9.78
C THR A 32 11.46 -10.13 -11.21
N MET A 33 12.72 -9.77 -11.48
CA MET A 33 13.36 -10.01 -12.78
C MET A 33 13.47 -11.51 -13.10
N ILE A 34 13.77 -12.35 -12.11
CA ILE A 34 13.89 -13.82 -12.27
C ILE A 34 12.53 -14.49 -12.52
N HIS A 35 11.44 -13.96 -11.96
CA HIS A 35 10.11 -14.59 -11.95
C HIS A 35 9.10 -13.97 -12.93
N ALA A 36 9.50 -12.97 -13.71
CA ALA A 36 8.64 -12.25 -14.66
C ALA A 36 7.94 -13.20 -15.68
N GLY A 37 8.59 -14.30 -16.06
CA GLY A 37 8.05 -15.26 -17.03
C GLY A 37 7.07 -16.32 -16.50
N LYS A 38 6.89 -16.46 -15.17
CA LYS A 38 6.15 -17.61 -14.57
C LYS A 38 4.75 -17.26 -14.06
N GLN A 39 4.22 -16.08 -14.36
CA GLN A 39 2.90 -15.67 -13.88
C GLN A 39 1.79 -16.45 -14.61
N ARG A 40 1.33 -17.56 -14.00
CA ARG A 40 0.15 -18.28 -14.47
C ARG A 40 -1.06 -17.36 -14.39
N ARG A 41 -1.67 -17.04 -15.53
CA ARG A 41 -2.92 -16.26 -15.61
C ARG A 41 -4.02 -17.07 -14.94
N ARG A 42 -4.29 -16.80 -13.65
CA ARG A 42 -5.51 -17.30 -13.00
C ARG A 42 -6.70 -16.59 -13.63
N ARG A 43 -7.74 -17.34 -13.99
CA ARG A 43 -9.01 -16.75 -14.42
C ARG A 43 -9.51 -15.83 -13.30
N THR A 44 -9.68 -14.55 -13.63
CA THR A 44 -10.28 -13.58 -12.74
C THR A 44 -11.74 -13.98 -12.53
N ARG A 45 -12.13 -14.30 -11.30
CA ARG A 45 -13.54 -14.38 -10.95
C ARG A 45 -14.06 -12.95 -10.84
N THR A 46 -14.66 -12.44 -11.91
CA THR A 46 -15.42 -11.20 -11.87
C THR A 46 -16.70 -11.47 -11.08
N ARG A 47 -16.73 -10.99 -9.82
CA ARG A 47 -18.02 -10.77 -9.15
C ARG A 47 -18.66 -9.54 -9.77
N GLY A 48 -19.99 -9.54 -9.92
CA GLY A 48 -20.72 -8.39 -10.45
C GLY A 48 -20.38 -7.13 -9.66
N PHE A 49 -20.11 -6.03 -10.36
CA PHE A 49 -19.97 -4.71 -9.75
C PHE A 49 -21.37 -4.09 -9.65
N ASP A 50 -21.88 -3.96 -8.43
CA ASP A 50 -23.11 -3.20 -8.18
C ASP A 50 -22.76 -1.70 -8.17
N PRO A 51 -23.33 -0.87 -9.06
CA PRO A 51 -23.04 0.57 -9.11
C PRO A 51 -23.41 1.33 -7.82
N ASN A 52 -24.32 0.75 -7.02
CA ASN A 52 -24.73 1.28 -5.72
C ASN A 52 -23.85 0.77 -4.56
N HIS A 53 -22.79 0.01 -4.84
CA HIS A 53 -21.88 -0.49 -3.81
C HIS A 53 -21.00 0.64 -3.27
N ILE A 54 -21.22 0.99 -2.01
CA ILE A 54 -20.38 1.94 -1.29
C ILE A 54 -19.12 1.20 -0.80
N PRO A 55 -17.91 1.59 -1.26
CA PRO A 55 -16.67 0.93 -0.84
C PRO A 55 -16.36 1.23 0.63
N ARG A 56 -15.71 0.27 1.29
CA ARG A 56 -15.31 0.39 2.70
C ARG A 56 -14.29 1.52 2.87
N PRO A 57 -14.31 2.26 3.99
CA PRO A 57 -13.27 3.22 4.30
C PRO A 57 -11.92 2.51 4.47
N VAL A 58 -10.84 3.18 4.08
CA VAL A 58 -9.48 2.63 4.19
C VAL A 58 -9.05 2.57 5.66
N ASN A 59 -8.48 1.45 6.07
CA ASN A 59 -7.92 1.29 7.41
C ASN A 59 -6.48 1.84 7.50
N CYS A 60 -5.91 1.88 8.71
CA CYS A 60 -4.57 2.43 8.96
C CYS A 60 -3.46 1.74 8.16
N PHE A 61 -3.48 0.40 8.10
CA PHE A 61 -2.51 -0.37 7.32
C PHE A 61 -2.63 -0.10 5.81
N MET A 62 -3.86 0.07 5.29
CA MET A 62 -4.08 0.37 3.88
C MET A 62 -3.55 1.74 3.50
N LEU A 63 -3.67 2.73 4.39
CA LEU A 63 -3.06 4.06 4.19
C LEU A 63 -1.54 3.95 4.09
N TYR A 64 -0.90 3.28 5.06
CA TYR A 64 0.54 3.02 5.03
C TYR A 64 0.98 2.30 3.74
N ARG A 65 0.24 1.25 3.36
CA ARG A 65 0.53 0.46 2.16
C ARG A 65 0.44 1.28 0.88
N ILE A 66 -0.52 2.19 0.75
CA ILE A 66 -0.67 3.01 -0.46
C ILE A 66 0.61 3.84 -0.67
N GLU A 67 1.12 4.47 0.39
CA GLU A 67 2.34 5.27 0.30
C GLU A 67 3.57 4.41 0.03
N MET A 68 3.76 3.31 0.77
CA MET A 68 4.90 2.41 0.55
C MET A 68 4.87 1.76 -0.83
N GLN A 69 3.69 1.42 -1.34
CA GLN A 69 3.53 0.87 -2.68
C GLN A 69 3.92 1.89 -3.76
N LYS A 70 3.65 3.19 -3.59
CA LYS A 70 4.11 4.23 -4.53
C LYS A 70 5.64 4.23 -4.61
N TYR A 71 6.32 4.17 -3.47
CA TYR A 71 7.78 4.07 -3.42
C TYR A 71 8.28 2.78 -4.11
N ILE A 72 7.79 1.61 -3.69
CA ILE A 72 8.22 0.32 -4.26
C ILE A 72 7.98 0.29 -5.77
N ARG A 73 6.85 0.82 -6.26
CA ARG A 73 6.53 0.80 -7.69
C ARG A 73 7.41 1.76 -8.51
N LYS A 74 7.90 2.84 -7.91
CA LYS A 74 8.89 3.75 -8.52
C LYS A 74 10.22 3.04 -8.77
N HIS A 75 10.65 2.19 -7.84
CA HIS A 75 11.91 1.44 -7.94
C HIS A 75 11.74 0.08 -8.67
N CYS A 76 10.57 -0.53 -8.57
CA CYS A 76 10.24 -1.86 -9.10
C CYS A 76 8.90 -1.85 -9.85
N PRO A 77 8.86 -1.40 -11.11
CA PRO A 77 7.60 -1.31 -11.86
C PRO A 77 6.95 -2.67 -12.14
N TYR A 78 7.73 -3.76 -12.17
CA TYR A 78 7.27 -5.12 -12.44
C TYR A 78 6.88 -5.91 -11.18
N ALA A 79 6.94 -5.29 -10.00
CA ALA A 79 6.64 -5.97 -8.75
C ALA A 79 5.18 -6.42 -8.66
N ASN A 80 4.97 -7.69 -8.32
CA ASN A 80 3.64 -8.23 -8.08
C ASN A 80 3.08 -7.68 -6.76
N HIS A 81 1.82 -7.25 -6.76
CA HIS A 81 1.11 -6.79 -5.56
C HIS A 81 1.22 -7.75 -4.38
N ARG A 82 1.31 -9.07 -4.64
CA ARG A 82 1.50 -10.08 -3.58
C ARG A 82 2.81 -9.88 -2.83
N GLU A 83 3.89 -9.63 -3.54
CA GLU A 83 5.22 -9.48 -2.94
C GLU A 83 5.36 -8.12 -2.25
N ILE A 84 4.83 -7.06 -2.87
CA ILE A 84 4.72 -5.73 -2.25
C ILE A 84 4.01 -5.84 -0.90
N SER A 85 2.87 -6.53 -0.83
CA SER A 85 2.12 -6.67 0.43
C SER A 85 2.91 -7.40 1.52
N LYS A 86 3.77 -8.37 1.18
CA LYS A 86 4.60 -9.06 2.18
C LYS A 86 5.63 -8.12 2.79
N ILE A 87 6.31 -7.34 1.96
CA ILE A 87 7.34 -6.40 2.40
C ILE A 87 6.72 -5.29 3.24
N VAL A 88 5.62 -4.71 2.77
CA VAL A 88 4.90 -3.66 3.51
C VAL A 88 4.38 -4.18 4.84
N ALA A 89 3.91 -5.43 4.92
CA ALA A 89 3.49 -6.03 6.19
C ALA A 89 4.68 -6.17 7.16
N LYS A 90 5.84 -6.60 6.68
CA LYS A 90 7.08 -6.66 7.48
C LYS A 90 7.44 -5.28 8.03
N TRP A 91 7.46 -4.25 7.17
CA TRP A 91 7.78 -2.89 7.60
C TRP A 91 6.79 -2.34 8.61
N TRP A 92 5.49 -2.57 8.40
CA TRP A 92 4.45 -2.18 9.35
C TRP A 92 4.65 -2.79 10.74
N HIS A 93 5.10 -4.04 10.83
CA HIS A 93 5.40 -4.65 12.13
C HIS A 93 6.64 -4.05 12.81
N GLN A 94 7.64 -3.67 12.02
CA GLN A 94 8.89 -3.06 12.49
C GLN A 94 8.73 -1.57 12.82
N GLU A 95 7.68 -0.93 12.31
CA GLU A 95 7.43 0.49 12.52
C GLU A 95 7.14 0.84 13.98
N THR A 96 7.54 2.04 14.40
CA THR A 96 7.31 2.54 15.75
C THR A 96 5.81 2.71 16.03
N GLU A 97 5.42 2.62 17.30
CA GLU A 97 4.02 2.82 17.68
C GLU A 97 3.55 4.26 17.44
N GLU A 98 4.45 5.24 17.44
CA GLU A 98 4.17 6.65 17.09
C GLU A 98 3.59 6.75 15.68
N ILE A 99 4.29 6.19 14.70
CA ILE A 99 3.86 6.19 13.30
C ILE A 99 2.57 5.40 13.15
N LYS A 100 2.47 4.22 13.77
CA LYS A 100 1.22 3.44 13.74
C LYS A 100 0.04 4.22 14.32
N ASN A 101 0.26 5.00 15.39
CA ASN A 101 -0.76 5.83 16.01
C ASN A 101 -1.22 6.97 15.10
N GLU A 102 -0.31 7.62 14.37
CA GLU A 102 -0.66 8.61 13.37
C GLU A 102 -1.55 8.02 12.28
N PHE A 103 -1.19 6.85 11.75
CA PHE A 103 -2.01 6.14 10.76
C PHE A 103 -3.35 5.66 11.33
N ARG A 104 -3.42 5.25 12.61
CA ARG A 104 -4.68 4.94 13.30
C ARG A 104 -5.57 6.18 13.37
N SER A 105 -5.04 7.31 13.82
CA SER A 105 -5.77 8.59 13.89
C SER A 105 -6.28 9.03 12.53
N ALA A 106 -5.45 8.92 11.48
CA ALA A 106 -5.87 9.22 10.12
C ALA A 106 -6.98 8.28 9.62
N ALA A 107 -6.86 6.97 9.86
CA ALA A 107 -7.90 6.01 9.50
C ALA A 107 -9.23 6.26 10.24
N ASP A 108 -9.16 6.66 11.50
CA ASP A 108 -10.35 7.02 12.29
C ASP A 108 -11.05 8.26 11.71
N LYS A 109 -10.30 9.28 11.26
CA LYS A 109 -10.86 10.43 10.54
C LYS A 109 -11.59 10.00 9.27
N VAL A 110 -10.96 9.18 8.42
CA VAL A 110 -11.58 8.68 7.18
C VAL A 110 -12.82 7.85 7.47
N LYS A 111 -12.78 7.03 8.53
CA LYS A 111 -13.93 6.24 8.98
C LYS A 111 -15.09 7.12 9.46
N MET A 112 -14.79 8.20 10.19
CA MET A 112 -15.80 9.17 10.65
C MET A 112 -16.41 9.94 9.47
N GLU A 113 -15.60 10.43 8.54
CA GLU A 113 -16.07 11.11 7.33
C GLU A 113 -16.97 10.20 6.49
N HIS A 114 -16.59 8.92 6.33
CA HIS A 114 -17.40 7.94 5.62
C HIS A 114 -18.73 7.63 6.30
N ARG A 115 -18.76 7.66 7.63
CA ARG A 115 -20.00 7.46 8.41
C ARG A 115 -20.99 8.61 8.24
N ASN A 116 -20.46 9.82 8.06
CA ASN A 116 -21.26 11.04 7.95
C ASN A 116 -21.69 11.36 6.52
N LYS A 117 -21.33 10.52 5.54
CA LYS A 117 -21.61 10.66 4.11
C LYS A 117 -22.65 9.64 3.67
#